data_AF-A0A921Q2C0-F1
#
_entry.id   AF-A0A921Q2C0-F1
#
_cell.length_a   1.000
_cell.length_b   1.000
_cell.length_c   1.000
_cell.angle_alpha   90.00
_cell.angle_beta   90.00
_cell.angle_gamma   90.00
#
_symmetry.space_group_name_H-M   'P 1'
#
loop_
_entity.id
_entity.type
_entity.pdbx_description
1 polymer ?
#
loop_
_entity_poly.entity_id
_entity_poly.type
_entity_poly.pdbx_seq_one_letter_code
_entity_poly.pdbx_strand_id
1 'polypeptide(L)'
;MQRYGPELRLECPKDGLVINSIKFASFGTPSGTCGSYSHGECSSTQALSVVQEACIGVSSCSMPMSSNYFGKPCTGVTKSLTVEAACL
;
A
#
# COMPACT_ATOMS: atom_id res chain seq x y z
N MET A 1 12.63 19.01 -12.98
CA MET A 1 13.18 17.64 -12.86
C MET A 1 12.35 16.91 -11.83
N GLN A 2 11.21 16.34 -12.22
CA GLN A 2 10.32 15.65 -11.27
C GLN A 2 11.02 14.34 -10.86
N ARG A 3 11.53 14.26 -9.63
CA ARG A 3 11.94 12.96 -9.07
C ARG A 3 10.66 12.18 -8.82
N TYR A 4 10.24 11.41 -9.81
CA TYR A 4 9.19 10.41 -9.67
C TYR A 4 9.70 9.40 -8.64
N GLY A 5 9.27 9.54 -7.39
CA GLY A 5 9.46 8.50 -6.40
C GLY A 5 8.62 7.28 -6.78
N PRO A 6 8.86 6.12 -6.15
CA PRO A 6 7.93 5.00 -6.28
C PRO A 6 6.52 5.46 -5.87
N GLU A 7 5.51 5.13 -6.67
CA GLU A 7 4.10 5.36 -6.36
C GLU A 7 3.38 4.00 -6.28
N LEU A 8 2.47 3.86 -5.33
CA LEU A 8 1.51 2.77 -5.33
C LEU A 8 0.40 3.13 -6.31
N ARG A 9 0.07 2.20 -7.21
CA ARG A 9 -1.10 2.30 -8.09
C ARG A 9 -1.94 1.04 -7.92
N LEU A 10 -3.18 1.20 -7.46
CA LEU A 10 -4.18 0.14 -7.40
C LEU A 10 -5.29 0.46 -8.38
N GLU A 11 -5.77 -0.57 -9.06
CA GLU A 11 -6.83 -0.45 -10.05
C GLU A 11 -7.63 -1.75 -10.05
N CYS A 12 -8.95 -1.64 -9.99
CA CYS A 12 -9.83 -2.79 -10.09
C CYS A 12 -9.87 -3.30 -11.55
N PRO A 13 -9.87 -4.63 -11.77
CA PRO A 13 -9.67 -5.20 -13.11
C PRO A 13 -10.88 -5.06 -14.05
N LYS A 14 -12.05 -4.64 -13.54
CA LYS A 14 -13.26 -4.46 -14.35
C LYS A 14 -13.84 -3.08 -14.13
N ASP A 15 -14.39 -2.50 -15.20
CA ASP A 15 -15.12 -1.25 -15.14
C ASP A 15 -16.34 -1.36 -14.21
N GLY A 16 -16.56 -0.31 -13.42
CA GLY A 16 -17.65 -0.23 -12.45
C GLY A 16 -17.34 -0.87 -11.08
N LEU A 17 -16.25 -1.62 -10.94
CA LEU A 17 -15.80 -2.08 -9.62
C LEU A 17 -15.07 -0.96 -8.88
N VAL A 18 -15.27 -0.92 -7.56
CA VAL A 18 -14.53 -0.01 -6.68
C VAL A 18 -13.78 -0.81 -5.62
N ILE A 19 -12.68 -0.25 -5.15
CA ILE A 19 -11.95 -0.80 -4.02
C ILE A 19 -12.86 -0.67 -2.79
N ASN A 20 -13.38 -1.80 -2.32
CA ASN A 20 -14.30 -1.84 -1.21
C ASN A 20 -13.56 -1.94 0.13
N SER A 21 -12.47 -2.70 0.17
CA SER A 21 -11.69 -2.86 1.39
C SER A 21 -10.22 -3.16 1.11
N ILE A 22 -9.37 -2.80 2.06
CA ILE A 22 -7.95 -3.15 2.07
C ILE A 22 -7.77 -4.27 3.09
N LYS A 23 -7.41 -5.47 2.62
CA LYS A 23 -7.20 -6.67 3.44
C LYS A 23 -5.86 -6.65 4.15
N PHE A 24 -4.85 -6.09 3.50
CA PHE A 24 -3.49 -6.02 4.04
C PHE A 24 -2.78 -4.77 3.50
N ALA A 25 -1.99 -4.11 4.33
CA ALA A 25 -1.05 -3.11 3.88
C ALA A 25 0.15 -3.06 4.83
N SER A 26 1.36 -3.07 4.27
CA SER A 26 2.59 -3.03 5.04
C SER A 26 3.64 -2.22 4.29
N PHE A 27 4.24 -1.24 4.98
CA PHE A 27 5.39 -0.48 4.50
C PHE A 27 6.62 -0.84 5.33
N GLY A 28 7.59 -1.54 4.75
CA GLY A 28 8.75 -2.05 5.46
C GLY A 28 9.34 -3.27 4.78
N THR A 29 9.45 -4.40 5.48
CA THR A 29 9.98 -5.66 4.94
C THR A 29 8.92 -6.76 4.93
N PRO A 30 7.77 -6.58 4.25
CA PRO A 30 6.75 -7.62 4.15
C PRO A 30 7.28 -8.85 3.40
N SER A 31 6.73 -10.02 3.71
CA SER A 31 7.08 -11.28 3.06
C SER A 31 5.84 -12.08 2.67
N GLY A 32 5.98 -13.02 1.73
CA GLY A 32 4.87 -13.85 1.24
C GLY A 32 4.37 -13.42 -0.14
N THR A 33 3.15 -13.84 -0.46
CA THR A 33 2.49 -13.62 -1.77
C THR A 33 1.06 -13.12 -1.55
N CYS A 34 0.42 -12.60 -2.61
CA CYS A 34 -0.98 -12.16 -2.56
C CYS A 34 -1.89 -13.26 -1.97
N GLY A 35 -2.68 -12.92 -0.96
CA GLY A 35 -3.52 -13.83 -0.17
C GLY A 35 -2.84 -14.45 1.07
N SER A 36 -1.50 -14.34 1.18
CA SER A 36 -0.70 -14.95 2.26
C SER A 36 0.47 -14.04 2.65
N TYR A 37 0.22 -12.72 2.71
CA TYR A 37 1.22 -11.77 3.16
C TYR A 37 1.38 -11.77 4.68
N SER A 38 2.61 -11.56 5.14
CA SER A 38 2.95 -11.35 6.54
C SER A 38 3.73 -10.05 6.71
N HIS A 39 3.51 -9.40 7.85
CA HIS A 39 4.40 -8.33 8.29
C HIS A 39 5.76 -8.95 8.63
N GLY A 40 6.84 -8.36 8.13
CA GLY A 40 8.19 -8.71 8.59
C GLY A 40 8.61 -7.87 9.79
N GLU A 41 9.88 -8.01 10.17
CA GLU A 41 10.51 -7.33 11.32
C GLU A 41 10.33 -5.81 11.30
N CYS A 42 10.27 -5.20 10.11
CA CYS A 42 9.94 -3.80 9.95
C CYS A 42 8.59 -3.63 9.26
N SER A 43 7.67 -2.93 9.93
CA SER A 43 6.39 -2.52 9.33
C SER A 43 5.94 -1.20 9.93
N SER A 44 5.43 -0.30 9.08
CA SER A 44 4.71 0.88 9.54
C SER A 44 3.29 0.52 10.00
N THR A 45 2.89 1.05 11.14
CA THR A 45 1.52 0.95 11.66
C THR A 45 0.53 1.86 10.92
N GLN A 46 1.03 2.88 10.21
CA GLN A 46 0.19 3.85 9.48
C GLN A 46 -0.18 3.35 8.08
N ALA A 47 0.55 2.38 7.54
CA ALA A 47 0.37 1.94 6.15
C ALA A 47 -1.05 1.50 5.83
N LEU A 48 -1.71 0.78 6.74
CA LEU A 48 -3.09 0.35 6.54
C LEU A 48 -4.07 1.52 6.50
N SER A 49 -4.03 2.42 7.49
CA SER A 49 -4.97 3.54 7.56
C SER A 49 -4.83 4.48 6.37
N VAL A 50 -3.59 4.83 5.99
CA VAL A 50 -3.34 5.76 4.87
C VAL A 50 -3.84 5.17 3.55
N VAL A 51 -3.62 3.87 3.31
CA VAL A 51 -4.09 3.22 2.07
C VAL A 51 -5.60 3.06 2.07
N GLN A 52 -6.21 2.75 3.22
CA GLN A 52 -7.67 2.67 3.34
C GLN A 52 -8.33 4.01 3.03
N GLU A 53 -7.85 5.10 3.64
CA GLU A 53 -8.36 6.45 3.39
C GLU A 53 -8.16 6.92 1.95
N ALA A 54 -7.05 6.53 1.32
CA ALA A 54 -6.73 6.97 -0.05
C ALA A 54 -7.47 6.18 -1.13
N CYS A 55 -7.79 4.90 -0.89
CA CYS A 55 -8.20 3.98 -1.95
C CYS A 55 -9.62 3.43 -1.81
N ILE A 56 -10.21 3.38 -0.61
CA ILE A 56 -11.57 2.84 -0.47
C ILE A 56 -12.60 3.78 -1.14
N GLY A 57 -13.50 3.20 -1.93
CA GLY A 57 -14.59 3.90 -2.61
C GLY A 57 -14.26 4.40 -4.02
N VAL A 58 -13.04 4.19 -4.51
CA VAL A 58 -12.63 4.55 -5.88
C VAL A 58 -12.21 3.31 -6.69
N SER A 59 -12.34 3.37 -8.02
CA SER A 59 -11.95 2.27 -8.92
C SER A 59 -10.43 2.19 -9.15
N SER A 60 -9.74 3.33 -9.04
CA SER A 60 -8.30 3.43 -9.10
C SER A 60 -7.79 4.45 -8.09
N CYS A 61 -6.68 4.14 -7.44
CA CYS A 61 -5.97 5.06 -6.56
C CYS A 61 -4.48 5.07 -6.90
N SER A 62 -3.88 6.25 -6.81
CA SER A 62 -2.45 6.45 -7.00
C SER A 62 -1.93 7.29 -5.84
N MET A 63 -0.91 6.80 -5.14
CA MET A 63 -0.35 7.51 -3.99
C MET A 63 1.16 7.37 -3.94
N PRO A 64 1.88 8.47 -3.67
CA PRO A 64 3.33 8.45 -3.58
C PRO A 64 3.79 7.64 -2.37
N MET A 65 4.73 6.74 -2.59
CA MET A 65 5.34 5.92 -1.55
C MET A 65 6.42 6.74 -0.84
N SER A 66 5.98 7.68 0.00
CA SER A 66 6.86 8.58 0.75
C SER A 66 6.87 8.24 2.24
N SER A 67 8.06 8.30 2.84
CA SER A 67 8.21 8.20 4.31
C SER A 67 7.48 9.31 5.07
N ASN A 68 7.00 10.36 4.39
CA ASN A 68 6.15 11.37 5.00
C ASN A 68 4.75 10.85 5.32
N TYR A 69 4.20 9.96 4.48
CA TYR A 69 2.88 9.36 4.68
C TYR A 69 2.97 8.10 5.53
N PHE A 70 3.94 7.25 5.21
CA PHE A 70 4.08 5.93 5.84
C PHE A 70 5.00 5.94 7.07
N GLY A 71 5.61 7.08 7.40
CA GLY A 71 6.62 7.17 8.44
C GLY A 71 7.93 6.46 8.08
N LYS A 72 8.83 6.39 9.07
CA LYS A 72 10.14 5.70 8.97
C LYS A 72 10.17 4.54 9.96
N PRO A 73 9.54 3.39 9.63
CA PRO A 73 9.45 2.27 10.57
C PRO A 73 10.80 1.65 10.92
N CYS A 74 11.83 1.86 10.11
CA CYS A 74 13.18 1.33 10.31
C CYS A 74 14.21 2.14 9.50
N THR A 75 15.46 2.16 9.94
CA THR A 75 16.58 2.83 9.25
C THR A 75 17.56 1.79 8.69
N GLY A 76 18.16 2.08 7.52
CA GLY A 76 19.18 1.21 6.94
C GLY A 76 18.67 -0.04 6.20
N VAL A 77 17.35 -0.21 6.07
CA VAL A 77 16.75 -1.30 5.28
C VAL A 77 15.94 -0.78 4.10
N THR A 78 15.97 -1.54 3.01
CA THR A 78 15.12 -1.33 1.83
C THR A 78 13.67 -1.59 2.21
N LYS A 79 12.80 -0.61 1.96
CA LYS A 79 11.38 -0.71 2.30
C LYS A 79 10.56 -0.94 1.04
N SER A 80 9.60 -1.85 1.16
CA SER A 80 8.59 -2.15 0.15
C SER A 80 7.21 -1.88 0.72
N LEU A 81 6.28 -1.47 -0.14
CA LEU A 81 4.88 -1.24 0.18
C LEU A 81 4.12 -2.38 -0.48
N THR A 82 3.53 -3.22 0.34
CA THR A 82 2.71 -4.34 -0.11
C THR A 82 1.28 -4.07 0.32
N VAL A 83 0.36 -4.16 -0.62
CA VAL A 83 -1.06 -3.92 -0.38
C VAL A 83 -1.88 -5.02 -1.02
N GLU A 84 -2.89 -5.49 -0.29
CA GLU A 84 -3.93 -6.37 -0.78
C GLU A 84 -5.27 -5.66 -0.68
N ALA A 85 -5.90 -5.44 -1.83
CA ALA A 85 -7.19 -4.78 -1.94
C ALA A 85 -8.24 -5.77 -2.44
N ALA A 86 -9.50 -5.57 -2.03
CA ALA A 86 -10.66 -6.27 -2.53
C ALA A 86 -11.57 -5.29 -3.27
N CYS A 87 -11.87 -5.62 -4.52
CA CYS A 87 -12.81 -4.87 -5.35
C CYS A 87 -14.20 -5.51 -5.27
N LEU A 88 -15.25 -4.68 -5.25
CA LEU A 88 -16.66 -5.10 -5.36
C LEU A 88 -17.39 -4.32 -6.45
#